data_AF-A0AAE0RMS7-F1
#
_entry.id   AF-A0AAE0RMS7-F1
#
_cell.length_a   1.000
_cell.length_b   1.000
_cell.length_c   1.000
_cell.angle_alpha   90.00
_cell.angle_beta   90.00
_cell.angle_gamma   90.00
#
_symmetry.space_group_name_H-M   'P 1'
#
loop_
_entity.id
_entity.type
_entity.pdbx_description
1 polymer ?
#
loop_
_entity_poly.entity_id
_entity_poly.type
_entity_poly.pdbx_seq_one_letter_code
_entity_poly.pdbx_strand_id
1 'polypeptide(L)' 'MHYPCIRCTKEVTTRQQAVECDCCHRWQHRTCGTGISLKVYKEALKLGRLQSMRSTRKRKKVRDSR' A
#
# COMPACT_ATOMS: atom_id res chain seq x y z
N MET A 1 -1.98 10.59 -7.84
CA MET A 1 -1.95 10.40 -6.37
C MET A 1 -0.70 9.62 -6.07
N HIS A 2 0.32 10.32 -5.59
CA HIS A 2 1.61 9.72 -5.21
C HIS A 2 1.64 9.63 -3.69
N TYR A 3 1.90 8.44 -3.16
CA TYR A 3 1.99 8.21 -1.71
C TYR A 3 3.45 7.88 -1.35
N PRO A 4 4.25 8.85 -0.89
CA PRO A 4 5.65 8.60 -0.57
C PRO A 4 5.80 7.78 0.71
N CYS A 5 6.70 6.80 0.69
CA CYS A 5 7.06 6.04 1.88
C CYS A 5 7.81 6.92 2.88
N ILE A 6 7.37 6.96 4.12
CA ILE A 6 8.01 7.78 5.18
C ILE A 6 9.50 7.44 5.35
N ARG A 7 9.89 6.17 5.14
CA ARG A 7 11.26 5.72 5.43
C ARG A 7 12.21 5.80 4.24
N CYS A 8 11.76 5.42 3.04
CA CYS A 8 12.61 5.35 1.87
C CYS A 8 12.27 6.36 0.77
N THR A 9 11.28 7.22 1.01
CA THR A 9 10.74 8.28 0.12
C THR A 9 10.26 7.82 -1.26
N LYS A 10 10.45 6.54 -1.60
CA LYS A 10 9.92 5.91 -2.81
C LYS A 10 8.39 5.83 -2.76
N GLU A 11 7.78 5.91 -3.92
CA GLU A 11 6.35 5.77 -4.06
C GLU A 11 5.86 4.39 -3.59
N VAL A 12 4.81 4.42 -2.78
CA VAL A 12 4.08 3.24 -2.32
C VAL A 12 2.92 3.01 -3.29
N THR A 13 2.92 1.84 -3.92
CA THR A 13 1.90 1.45 -4.89
C THR A 13 0.93 0.43 -4.30
N THR A 14 -0.28 0.32 -4.89
CA THR A 14 -1.32 -0.64 -4.45
C THR A 14 -0.91 -2.11 -4.60
N ARG A 15 0.16 -2.39 -5.35
CA ARG A 15 0.71 -3.74 -5.53
C ARG A 15 1.73 -4.09 -4.44
N GLN A 16 2.25 -3.09 -3.75
CA GLN A 16 3.21 -3.28 -2.66
C GLN A 16 2.47 -3.43 -1.33
N GLN A 17 3.09 -4.15 -0.41
CA GLN A 17 2.59 -4.26 0.95
C GLN A 17 2.97 -3.00 1.71
N ALA A 18 1.96 -2.27 2.16
CA ALA A 18 2.15 -1.01 2.84
C ALA A 18 1.14 -0.83 3.95
N VAL A 19 1.57 -0.08 4.95
CA VAL A 19 0.80 0.25 6.14
C VAL A 19 0.71 1.75 6.24
N GLU A 20 -0.44 2.22 6.69
CA GLU A 20 -0.66 3.62 7.05
C GLU A 20 -0.30 3.80 8.52
N CYS A 21 0.39 4.89 8.90
CA CYS A 21 0.54 5.20 10.32
C CYS A 21 -0.79 5.76 10.84
N ASP A 22 -1.29 5.18 11.93
CA ASP A 22 -2.45 5.71 12.66
C ASP A 22 -2.20 7.14 13.21
N CYS A 23 -0.93 7.49 13.40
CA CYS A 23 -0.48 8.74 13.99
C CYS A 23 -0.44 9.94 13.04
N CYS A 24 -0.03 9.70 11.79
CA CYS A 24 0.29 10.76 10.83
C CYS A 24 -0.37 10.54 9.47
N HIS A 25 -1.17 9.48 9.32
CA HIS A 25 -1.90 9.13 8.10
C HIS A 25 -1.03 9.05 6.85
N ARG A 26 0.26 8.70 7.03
CA ARG A 26 1.23 8.53 5.94
C ARG A 26 1.50 7.07 5.69
N TRP A 27 1.81 6.75 4.43
CA TRP A 27 2.10 5.39 4.00
C TRP A 27 3.57 5.02 4.19
N GLN A 28 3.80 3.78 4.59
CA GLN A 28 5.13 3.19 4.69
C GLN A 28 5.08 1.76 4.13
N HIS A 29 6.08 1.36 3.36
CA HIS A 29 6.18 -0.04 2.94
C HIS A 29 6.36 -0.93 4.18
N ARG A 30 5.71 -2.09 4.21
CA ARG A 30 5.88 -3.08 5.29
C ARG A 30 7.36 -3.40 5.52
N THR A 31 8.12 -3.54 4.45
CA THR A 31 9.55 -3.88 4.49
C THR A 31 10.44 -2.72 4.92
N CYS A 32 9.93 -1.48 4.98
CA CYS A 32 10.74 -0.29 5.25
C CYS A 32 10.68 0.14 6.73
N GLY A 33 11.12 -0.75 7.63
CA GLY A 33 11.37 -0.40 9.03
C GLY A 33 10.15 -0.43 9.95
N THR A 34 9.01 -0.94 9.50
CA THR A 34 7.81 -1.10 10.36
C THR A 34 7.95 -2.21 11.40
N GLY A 35 8.88 -3.16 11.19
CA GLY A 35 8.99 -4.36 12.01
C GLY A 35 7.84 -5.35 11.86
N ILE A 36 6.87 -5.08 10.96
CA ILE A 36 5.68 -5.91 10.81
C ILE A 36 6.00 -7.13 9.94
N SER A 37 5.91 -8.32 10.55
CA SER A 37 6.05 -9.58 9.85
C SER A 37 4.91 -9.78 8.84
N LEU A 38 5.16 -10.62 7.83
CA LEU A 38 4.15 -10.90 6.81
C LEU A 38 2.87 -11.52 7.42
N LYS A 39 3.02 -12.32 8.48
CA LYS A 39 1.90 -12.94 9.19
C LYS A 39 1.00 -11.89 9.84
N VAL A 40 1.59 -10.99 10.63
CA VAL A 40 0.87 -9.89 11.28
C VAL A 40 0.18 -8.99 10.24
N TYR A 41 0.88 -8.68 9.14
CA TYR A 41 0.30 -7.90 8.05
C TYR A 41 -0.93 -8.57 7.42
N LYS A 42 -0.86 -9.89 7.16
CA LYS A 42 -2.00 -10.65 6.61
C LYS A 42 -3.16 -10.77 7.59
N GLU A 43 -2.87 -11.00 8.88
CA GLU A 43 -3.89 -11.06 9.93
C GLU A 43 -4.62 -9.72 10.07
N ALA A 44 -3.88 -8.61 10.09
CA ALA A 44 -4.46 -7.28 10.17
C ALA A 44 -5.28 -6.91 8.91
N LEU A 45 -4.87 -7.36 7.72
CA LEU A 45 -5.70 -7.25 6.51
C LEU A 45 -7.00 -8.06 6.64
N LYS A 46 -6.93 -9.29 7.17
CA LYS A 46 -8.10 -10.16 7.36
C LYS A 46 -9.09 -9.59 8.38
N LEU A 47 -8.56 -8.97 9.44
CA LEU A 47 -9.35 -8.30 10.47
C LEU A 47 -9.89 -6.93 10.02
N GLY A 48 -9.55 -6.46 8.80
CA GLY A 48 -9.95 -5.13 8.32
C GLY A 48 -9.27 -3.98 9.06
N ARG A 49 -8.24 -4.26 9.85
CA ARG A 49 -7.51 -3.30 10.68
C ARG A 49 -6.44 -2.55 9.88
N LEU A 50 -5.95 -3.16 8.80
CA LEU A 50 -5.18 -2.48 7.76
C LEU A 50 -6.01 -2.34 6.50
N GLN A 51 -6.06 -1.15 5.94
CA GLN A 51 -6.62 -0.94 4.62
C GLN A 51 -5.52 -1.20 3.58
N SER A 52 -5.75 -2.12 2.63
CA SER A 52 -4.94 -2.08 1.41
C SER A 52 -5.38 -0.86 0.61
N MET A 53 -4.43 -0.14 0.02
CA MET A 53 -4.76 0.97 -0.88
C MET A 53 -5.66 0.44 -2.00
N ARG A 54 -6.96 0.74 -1.93
CA ARG A 54 -7.92 0.38 -2.97
C ARG A 54 -7.69 1.29 -4.16
N SER A 55 -7.20 0.69 -5.25
CA SER A 55 -7.06 1.37 -6.54
C SER A 55 -8.45 1.77 -7.05
N THR A 56 -8.72 3.07 -7.22
CA THR A 56 -9.91 3.54 -7.96
C THR A 56 -9.73 3.50 -9.48
N ARG A 57 -8.64 2.95 -10.01
CA ARG A 57 -8.48 2.84 -11.47
C ARG A 57 -9.10 1.55 -12.00
N LYS A 58 -10.38 1.66 -12.35
CA LYS A 58 -11.00 0.92 -13.47
C LYS A 58 -10.07 1.13 -14.69
N ARG A 59 -9.21 0.16 -14.98
CA ARG A 59 -8.41 0.16 -16.22
C ARG A 59 -9.42 0.07 -17.38
N LYS A 60 -9.72 1.19 -18.04
CA LYS A 60 -10.27 1.15 -19.39
C LYS A 60 -9.15 0.62 -20.28
N LYS A 61 -9.19 -0.68 -20.60
CA LYS A 61 -8.29 -1.33 -21.55
C LYS A 61 -8.69 -0.81 -22.94
N VAL A 62 -8.12 0.30 -23.37
CA VAL A 62 -8.13 0.68 -24.79
C VAL A 62 -7.09 -0.23 -25.44
N ARG A 63 -7.58 -1.23 -26.18
CA ARG A 63 -6.77 -1.97 -27.15
C ARG A 63 -6.48 -0.99 -28.28
N ASP A 64 -5.22 -0.63 -28.42
CA ASP A 64 -4.72 0.06 -29.61
C ASP A 64 -4.47 -0.99 -30.68
N SER A 65 -5.03 -0.75 -31.88
CA SER A 65 -4.98 -1.62 -33.04
C SER A 65 -3.73 -1.32 -33.87
N ARG A 66 -3.05 -2.37 -34.33
CA ARG A 66 -2.25 -2.31 -35.56
C ARG A 66 -2.32 -3.65 -36.27
#